data_AF-A0A936TC71-F1
#
_entry.id   AF-A0A936TC71-F1
#
_cell.length_a   1.000
_cell.length_b   1.000
_cell.length_c   1.000
_cell.angle_alpha   90.00
_cell.angle_beta   90.00
_cell.angle_gamma   90.00
#
_symmetry.space_group_name_H-M   'P 1'
#
loop_
_entity.id
_entity.type
_entity.pdbx_description
1 polymer ?
#
loop_
_entity_poly.entity_id
_entity_poly.type
_entity_poly.pdbx_seq_one_letter_code
_entity_poly.pdbx_strand_id
1 'polypeptide(L)'
;MLATILSLAAEGGEEAAETVNPVLPTGPELFWGALFFAALWILMRYVLLPPVRAVMRQRDEQRLADEEGTERAKVEAEKVRRDYDATLAEARTQASATVDEARARGEARRAELTAAAESDAAEIRSAALAELNAERAEALSGARTQVAELAGTAASKVLGRTVDPAVAQRIAETYLAPSEN
;
A
#
# COMPACT_ATOMS: atom_id res chain seq x y z
N MET A 1 -18.33 128.85 -43.79
CA MET A 1 -19.13 127.62 -43.66
C MET A 1 -18.29 126.36 -43.89
N LEU A 2 -17.14 126.22 -43.21
CA LEU A 2 -16.26 125.04 -43.30
C LEU A 2 -15.95 124.43 -41.91
N ALA A 3 -16.64 124.89 -40.86
CA ALA A 3 -16.49 124.38 -39.49
C ALA A 3 -17.52 123.29 -39.12
N THR A 4 -18.41 122.92 -40.05
CA THR A 4 -19.56 122.05 -39.75
C THR A 4 -19.39 120.62 -40.28
N ILE A 5 -18.36 120.34 -41.10
CA ILE A 5 -18.12 118.99 -41.66
C ILE A 5 -17.16 118.15 -40.78
N LEU A 6 -16.57 118.73 -39.72
CA LEU A 6 -15.72 118.00 -38.77
C LEU A 6 -16.49 117.35 -37.61
N SER A 7 -17.79 117.63 -37.47
CA SER A 7 -18.59 117.16 -36.32
C SER A 7 -19.35 115.84 -36.56
N LEU A 8 -19.24 115.24 -37.75
CA LEU A 8 -19.95 114.02 -38.14
C LEU A 8 -18.99 112.83 -38.34
N ALA A 9 -18.00 112.74 -37.47
CA ALA A 9 -17.15 111.56 -37.26
C ALA A 9 -16.94 111.31 -35.75
N ALA A 10 -17.82 111.87 -34.91
CA ALA A 10 -17.74 111.86 -33.45
C ALA A 10 -18.73 110.89 -32.78
N GLU A 11 -19.17 109.86 -33.49
CA GLU A 11 -19.88 108.70 -32.93
C GLU A 11 -19.26 107.43 -33.52
N GLY A 12 -18.16 107.00 -32.91
CA GLY A 12 -17.40 105.85 -33.37
C GLY A 12 -16.17 105.60 -32.52
N GLY A 13 -16.39 105.21 -31.26
CA GLY A 13 -15.43 104.46 -30.46
C GLY A 13 -14.25 105.25 -29.90
N GLU A 14 -14.38 105.65 -28.63
CA GLU A 14 -13.26 105.58 -27.70
C GLU A 14 -12.56 104.22 -27.86
N GLU A 15 -11.25 104.20 -28.12
CA GLU A 15 -10.37 103.25 -27.46
C GLU A 15 -9.05 103.93 -27.10
N ALA A 16 -8.76 103.83 -25.82
CA ALA A 16 -7.64 104.39 -25.11
C ALA A 16 -6.32 103.70 -25.49
N ALA A 17 -5.24 104.41 -25.18
CA ALA A 17 -3.87 103.92 -25.25
C ALA A 17 -3.69 102.58 -24.51
N GLU A 18 -3.14 101.56 -25.19
CA GLU A 18 -2.12 100.68 -24.60
C GLU A 18 -1.36 99.90 -25.67
N THR A 19 -0.04 99.88 -25.56
CA THR A 19 0.84 99.10 -26.44
C THR A 19 0.59 97.61 -26.24
N VAL A 20 -0.17 96.97 -27.13
CA VAL A 20 -0.39 95.52 -27.13
C VAL A 20 0.93 94.81 -27.44
N ASN A 21 1.63 94.35 -26.39
CA ASN A 21 2.82 93.52 -26.49
C ASN A 21 2.41 92.06 -26.79
N PRO A 22 2.71 91.50 -27.98
CA PRO A 22 2.27 90.16 -28.39
C PRO A 22 2.95 88.99 -27.65
N VAL A 23 3.81 89.28 -26.67
CA VAL A 23 4.53 88.29 -25.86
C VAL A 23 3.91 88.13 -24.47
N LEU A 24 3.15 89.12 -24.00
CA LEU A 24 2.50 89.08 -22.68
C LEU A 24 0.98 89.14 -22.86
N PRO A 25 0.26 88.05 -22.57
CA PRO A 25 -1.19 88.02 -22.64
C PRO A 25 -1.80 89.03 -21.67
N THR A 26 -2.93 89.62 -22.05
CA THR A 26 -3.65 90.59 -21.21
C THR A 26 -4.10 89.93 -19.89
N GLY A 27 -4.21 90.72 -18.80
CA GLY A 27 -4.58 90.19 -17.47
C GLY A 27 -5.83 89.28 -17.43
N PRO A 28 -6.91 89.60 -18.17
CA PRO A 28 -8.10 88.74 -18.26
C PRO A 28 -7.85 87.40 -18.96
N GLU A 29 -6.99 87.35 -19.98
CA GLU A 29 -6.64 86.11 -20.69
C GLU A 29 -5.85 85.16 -19.78
N LEU A 30 -4.92 85.69 -18.98
CA LEU A 30 -4.21 84.91 -17.97
C LEU A 30 -5.16 84.35 -16.90
N PHE A 31 -6.15 85.14 -16.46
CA PHE A 31 -7.14 84.68 -15.49
C PHE A 31 -8.00 83.55 -16.04
N TRP A 32 -8.56 83.70 -17.24
CA TRP A 32 -9.37 82.65 -17.87
C TRP A 32 -8.55 81.42 -18.24
N GLY A 33 -7.33 81.61 -18.75
CA GLY A 33 -6.39 80.52 -19.04
C GLY A 33 -6.01 79.73 -17.78
N ALA A 34 -5.69 80.42 -16.69
CA ALA A 34 -5.41 79.79 -15.40
C ALA A 34 -6.64 79.09 -14.81
N LEU A 35 -7.84 79.65 -14.97
CA LEU A 35 -9.10 79.06 -14.50
C LEU A 35 -9.41 77.75 -15.25
N PHE A 36 -9.33 77.76 -16.58
CA PHE A 36 -9.53 76.54 -17.38
C PHE A 36 -8.42 75.51 -17.15
N PHE A 37 -7.17 75.94 -16.99
CA PHE A 37 -6.07 75.05 -16.64
C PHE A 37 -6.27 74.40 -15.26
N ALA A 38 -6.67 75.18 -14.26
CA ALA A 38 -6.97 74.67 -12.92
C ALA A 38 -8.17 73.70 -12.94
N ALA A 39 -9.23 74.03 -13.69
CA ALA A 39 -10.39 73.16 -13.86
C ALA A 39 -10.00 71.82 -14.53
N LEU A 40 -9.20 71.87 -15.61
CA LEU A 40 -8.68 70.68 -16.28
C LEU A 40 -7.75 69.86 -15.38
N TRP A 41 -6.87 70.52 -14.63
CA TRP A 41 -5.98 69.88 -13.65
C TRP A 41 -6.77 69.12 -12.58
N ILE A 42 -7.80 69.76 -12.02
CA ILE A 42 -8.70 69.16 -11.04
C ILE A 42 -9.42 67.96 -11.65
N LEU A 43 -10.00 68.11 -12.84
CA LEU A 43 -10.68 67.01 -13.53
C LEU A 43 -9.73 65.82 -13.76
N MET A 44 -8.51 66.07 -14.24
CA MET A 44 -7.50 65.03 -14.45
C MET A 44 -7.05 64.39 -13.13
N ARG A 45 -6.91 65.18 -12.05
CA ARG A 45 -6.57 64.71 -10.71
C ARG A 45 -7.65 63.83 -10.08
N TYR A 46 -8.93 64.05 -10.40
CA TYR A 46 -10.04 63.25 -9.87
C TYR A 46 -10.39 62.07 -10.77
N VAL A 47 -10.25 62.18 -12.10
CA VAL A 47 -10.62 61.12 -13.04
C VAL A 47 -9.46 60.17 -13.35
N LEU A 48 -8.25 60.68 -13.56
CA LEU A 48 -7.11 59.87 -14.05
C LEU A 48 -6.30 59.22 -12.92
N LEU A 49 -6.21 59.85 -11.75
CA LEU A 49 -5.48 59.29 -10.61
C LEU A 49 -6.07 58.01 -9.99
N PRO A 50 -7.40 57.86 -9.81
CA PRO A 50 -7.95 56.63 -9.26
C PRO A 50 -7.66 55.35 -10.06
N PRO A 51 -7.83 55.30 -11.41
CA PRO A 51 -7.55 54.08 -12.16
C PRO A 51 -6.06 53.73 -12.14
N VAL A 52 -5.16 54.72 -12.21
CA VAL A 52 -3.70 54.47 -12.14
C VAL A 52 -3.31 53.87 -10.79
N ARG A 53 -3.84 54.41 -9.69
CA ARG A 53 -3.60 53.87 -8.34
C ARG A 53 -4.22 52.48 -8.16
N ALA A 54 -5.38 52.22 -8.77
CA ALA A 54 -6.02 50.91 -8.73
C ALA A 54 -5.16 49.85 -9.42
N VAL A 55 -4.62 50.14 -10.61
CA VAL A 55 -3.74 49.21 -11.34
C VAL A 55 -2.45 48.94 -10.57
N MET A 56 -1.84 49.95 -9.96
CA MET A 56 -0.63 49.74 -9.16
C MET A 56 -0.89 48.85 -7.94
N ARG A 57 -1.97 49.12 -7.18
CA ARG A 57 -2.37 48.26 -6.05
C ARG A 57 -2.68 46.84 -6.50
N GLN A 58 -3.38 46.66 -7.62
CA GLN A 58 -3.69 45.34 -8.16
C GLN A 58 -2.42 44.57 -8.49
N ARG A 59 -1.39 45.22 -9.07
CA ARG A 59 -0.10 44.58 -9.35
C ARG A 59 0.64 44.23 -8.06
N ASP A 60 0.64 45.10 -7.06
CA ASP A 60 1.28 44.83 -5.78
C ASP A 60 0.59 43.67 -5.03
N GLU A 61 -0.75 43.65 -5.02
CA GLU A 61 -1.56 42.57 -4.46
C GLU A 61 -1.33 41.25 -5.20
N GLN A 62 -1.24 41.26 -6.53
CA GLN A 62 -0.90 40.07 -7.32
C GLN A 62 0.49 39.53 -6.97
N ARG A 63 1.50 40.40 -6.83
CA ARG A 63 2.86 39.98 -6.47
C ARG A 63 2.90 39.33 -5.08
N LEU A 64 2.22 39.91 -4.10
CA LEU A 64 2.11 39.33 -2.76
C LEU A 64 1.36 37.99 -2.80
N ALA A 65 0.27 37.91 -3.56
CA ALA A 65 -0.49 36.66 -3.72
C ALA A 65 0.33 35.56 -4.41
N ASP A 66 1.12 35.90 -5.42
CA ASP A 66 2.01 34.96 -6.13
C ASP A 66 3.16 34.48 -5.23
N GLU A 67 3.73 35.37 -4.41
CA GLU A 67 4.75 35.02 -3.41
C GLU A 67 4.18 34.08 -2.34
N GLU A 68 3.03 34.42 -1.75
CA GLU A 68 2.34 33.55 -0.80
C GLU A 68 1.94 32.20 -1.42
N GLY A 69 1.45 32.21 -2.66
CA GLY A 69 1.07 31.01 -3.40
C GLY A 69 2.27 30.10 -3.65
N THR A 70 3.42 30.68 -3.99
CA THR A 70 4.67 29.94 -4.21
C THR A 70 5.17 29.29 -2.92
N GLU A 71 5.19 30.03 -1.81
CA GLU A 71 5.64 29.48 -0.53
C GLU A 71 4.67 28.40 -0.01
N ARG A 72 3.35 28.60 -0.14
CA ARG A 72 2.36 27.56 0.17
C ARG A 72 2.56 26.31 -0.69
N ALA A 73 2.75 26.47 -1.99
CA ALA A 73 2.99 25.35 -2.90
C ALA A 73 4.27 24.58 -2.54
N LYS A 74 5.34 25.27 -2.15
CA LYS A 74 6.57 24.61 -1.67
C LYS A 74 6.33 23.82 -0.39
N VAL A 75 5.67 24.43 0.60
CA VAL A 75 5.38 23.77 1.88
C VAL A 75 4.47 22.55 1.68
N GLU A 76 3.45 22.65 0.83
CA GLU A 76 2.58 21.53 0.48
C GLU A 76 3.35 20.43 -0.26
N ALA A 77 4.20 20.79 -1.24
CA ALA A 77 5.04 19.83 -1.95
C ALA A 77 6.02 19.11 -1.00
N GLU A 78 6.64 19.83 -0.07
CA GLU A 78 7.50 19.23 0.96
C GLU A 78 6.71 18.30 1.88
N LYS A 79 5.50 18.69 2.28
CA LYS A 79 4.62 17.86 3.11
C LYS A 79 4.24 16.58 2.38
N VAL A 80 3.75 16.68 1.14
CA VAL A 80 3.39 15.52 0.32
C VAL A 80 4.58 14.61 0.12
N ARG A 81 5.78 15.17 -0.12
CA ARG A 81 7.00 14.38 -0.24
C ARG A 81 7.35 13.66 1.06
N ARG A 82 7.25 14.33 2.21
CA ARG A 82 7.49 13.69 3.53
C ARG A 82 6.49 12.58 3.81
N ASP A 83 5.21 12.81 3.54
CA ASP A 83 4.15 11.82 3.73
C ASP A 83 4.35 10.62 2.79
N TYR A 84 4.77 10.86 1.54
CA TYR A 84 5.13 9.81 0.59
C TYR A 84 6.34 8.99 1.05
N ASP A 85 7.43 9.66 1.46
CA ASP A 85 8.64 8.99 1.95
C ASP A 85 8.35 8.17 3.22
N ALA A 86 7.50 8.70 4.11
CA ALA A 86 7.04 7.99 5.31
C ALA A 86 6.20 6.75 4.95
N THR A 87 5.25 6.89 4.03
CA THR A 87 4.42 5.77 3.55
C THR A 87 5.28 4.69 2.90
N LEU A 88 6.30 5.08 2.13
CA LEU A 88 7.22 4.15 1.50
C LEU A 88 8.08 3.39 2.53
N ALA A 89 8.56 4.09 3.57
CA ALA A 89 9.30 3.47 4.67
C ALA A 89 8.42 2.50 5.47
N GLU A 90 7.18 2.87 5.74
CA GLU A 90 6.21 2.01 6.41
C GLU A 90 5.90 0.78 5.56
N ALA A 91 5.60 0.94 4.27
CA ALA A 91 5.33 -0.16 3.35
C ALA A 91 6.51 -1.15 3.26
N ARG A 92 7.75 -0.65 3.23
CA ARG A 92 8.95 -1.49 3.27
C ARG A 92 9.05 -2.29 4.58
N THR A 93 8.77 -1.64 5.71
CA THR A 93 8.79 -2.29 7.03
C THR A 93 7.73 -3.37 7.13
N GLN A 94 6.50 -3.09 6.68
CA GLN A 94 5.40 -4.06 6.66
C GLN A 94 5.70 -5.23 5.70
N ALA A 95 6.29 -4.96 4.53
CA ALA A 95 6.69 -6.00 3.59
C ALA A 95 7.77 -6.93 4.19
N SER A 96 8.80 -6.36 4.81
CA SER A 96 9.82 -7.16 5.52
C SER A 96 9.21 -7.99 6.64
N ALA A 97 8.33 -7.41 7.47
CA ALA A 97 7.65 -8.12 8.54
C ALA A 97 6.79 -9.28 8.00
N THR A 98 6.08 -9.08 6.90
CA THR A 98 5.26 -10.11 6.26
C THR A 98 6.12 -11.26 5.71
N VAL A 99 7.26 -10.94 5.11
CA VAL A 99 8.20 -11.96 4.61
C VAL A 99 8.78 -12.77 5.76
N ASP A 100 9.15 -12.11 6.86
CA ASP A 100 9.70 -12.81 8.03
C ASP A 100 8.66 -13.66 8.74
N GLU A 101 7.42 -13.18 8.84
CA GLU A 101 6.28 -13.96 9.34
C GLU A 101 5.98 -15.17 8.44
N ALA A 102 6.00 -14.99 7.12
CA ALA A 102 5.79 -16.08 6.18
C ALA A 102 6.90 -17.14 6.28
N ARG A 103 8.16 -16.73 6.45
CA ARG A 103 9.29 -17.64 6.70
C ARG A 103 9.11 -18.40 8.01
N ALA A 104 8.79 -17.70 9.10
CA ALA A 104 8.57 -18.32 10.40
C ALA A 104 7.43 -19.35 10.37
N ARG A 105 6.30 -19.00 9.71
CA ARG A 105 5.18 -19.93 9.48
C ARG A 105 5.59 -21.11 8.61
N GLY A 106 6.37 -20.87 7.56
CA GLY A 106 6.88 -21.92 6.67
C GLY A 106 7.77 -22.92 7.41
N GLU A 107 8.72 -22.44 8.21
CA GLU A 107 9.60 -23.30 9.03
C GLU A 107 8.81 -24.05 10.10
N ALA A 108 7.87 -23.40 10.79
CA ALA A 108 7.01 -24.06 11.76
C ALA A 108 6.17 -25.17 11.10
N ARG A 109 5.58 -24.89 9.93
CA ARG A 109 4.80 -25.89 9.19
C ARG A 109 5.67 -27.04 8.69
N ARG A 110 6.89 -26.75 8.24
CA ARG A 110 7.85 -27.77 7.84
C ARG A 110 8.21 -28.67 9.01
N ALA A 111 8.49 -28.10 10.18
CA ALA A 111 8.79 -28.85 11.40
C ALA A 111 7.61 -29.74 11.82
N GLU A 112 6.38 -29.20 11.80
CA GLU A 112 5.15 -29.95 12.09
C GLU A 112 4.95 -31.12 11.13
N LEU A 113 5.08 -30.88 9.82
CA LEU A 113 4.94 -31.93 8.80
C LEU A 113 6.04 -32.99 8.91
N THR A 114 7.27 -32.59 9.25
CA THR A 114 8.37 -33.54 9.44
C THR A 114 8.11 -34.42 10.66
N ALA A 115 7.70 -33.82 11.78
CA ALA A 115 7.37 -34.56 13.00
C ALA A 115 6.19 -35.52 12.79
N ALA A 116 5.15 -35.08 12.08
CA ALA A 116 4.02 -35.93 11.72
C ALA A 116 4.47 -37.11 10.83
N ALA A 117 5.26 -36.85 9.79
CA ALA A 117 5.77 -37.90 8.91
C ALA A 117 6.68 -38.90 9.63
N GLU A 118 7.51 -38.45 10.58
CA GLU A 118 8.33 -39.33 11.43
C GLU A 118 7.46 -40.19 12.35
N SER A 119 6.40 -39.62 12.93
CA SER A 119 5.42 -40.36 13.75
C SER A 119 4.71 -41.42 12.93
N ASP A 120 4.15 -41.05 11.77
CA ASP A 120 3.46 -41.97 10.86
C ASP A 120 4.39 -43.10 10.40
N ALA A 121 5.65 -42.78 10.06
CA ALA A 121 6.64 -43.78 9.69
C ALA A 121 6.97 -44.73 10.85
N ALA A 122 7.05 -44.23 12.09
CA ALA A 122 7.27 -45.05 13.26
C ALA A 122 6.08 -45.98 13.54
N GLU A 123 4.85 -45.49 13.38
CA GLU A 123 3.62 -46.28 13.53
C GLU A 123 3.55 -47.40 12.48
N ILE A 124 3.77 -47.06 11.20
CA ILE A 124 3.79 -48.04 10.10
C ILE A 124 4.86 -49.12 10.36
N ARG A 125 6.05 -48.73 10.79
CA ARG A 125 7.13 -49.68 11.11
C ARG A 125 6.76 -50.58 12.28
N SER A 126 6.13 -50.03 13.32
CA SER A 126 5.66 -50.81 14.47
C SER A 126 4.60 -51.83 14.06
N ALA A 127 3.60 -51.40 13.28
CA ALA A 127 2.55 -52.27 12.75
C ALA A 127 3.12 -53.38 11.87
N ALA A 128 4.02 -53.05 10.93
CA ALA A 128 4.68 -54.04 10.07
C ALA A 128 5.52 -55.06 10.85
N LEU A 129 6.20 -54.63 11.93
CA LEU A 129 6.93 -55.54 12.81
C LEU A 129 5.99 -56.46 13.60
N ALA A 130 4.85 -55.95 14.06
CA ALA A 130 3.84 -56.74 14.74
C ALA A 130 3.24 -57.80 13.80
N GLU A 131 2.89 -57.41 12.57
CA GLU A 131 2.36 -58.31 11.54
C GLU A 131 3.38 -59.38 11.13
N LEU A 132 4.64 -58.99 10.90
CA LEU A 132 5.73 -59.93 10.61
C LEU A 132 5.94 -60.96 11.72
N ASN A 133 5.83 -60.55 12.98
CA ASN A 133 5.97 -61.46 14.11
C ASN A 133 4.78 -62.43 14.22
N ALA A 134 3.56 -61.96 13.94
CA ALA A 134 2.38 -62.81 13.88
C ALA A 134 2.50 -63.85 12.74
N GLU A 135 2.88 -63.40 11.54
CA GLU A 135 3.05 -64.27 10.37
C GLU A 135 4.17 -65.30 10.59
N ARG A 136 5.28 -64.91 11.23
CA ARG A 136 6.33 -65.86 11.65
C ARG A 136 5.83 -66.91 12.62
N ALA A 137 5.03 -66.52 13.61
CA ALA A 137 4.47 -67.46 14.58
C ALA A 137 3.52 -68.46 13.91
N GLU A 138 2.69 -67.98 12.98
CA GLU A 138 1.80 -68.83 12.17
C GLU A 138 2.60 -69.78 11.27
N ALA A 139 3.60 -69.29 10.54
CA ALA A 139 4.46 -70.11 9.69
C ALA A 139 5.22 -71.19 10.48
N LEU A 140 5.74 -70.86 11.67
CA LEU A 140 6.39 -71.83 12.56
C LEU A 140 5.40 -72.88 13.09
N SER A 141 4.17 -72.48 13.43
CA SER A 141 3.11 -73.41 13.84
C SER A 141 2.74 -74.37 12.70
N GLY A 142 2.53 -73.84 11.49
CA GLY A 142 2.26 -74.62 10.29
C GLY A 142 3.39 -75.60 9.96
N ALA A 143 4.64 -75.16 10.03
CA ALA A 143 5.81 -76.01 9.82
C ALA A 143 5.89 -77.15 10.84
N ARG A 144 5.61 -76.88 12.13
CA ARG A 144 5.58 -77.92 13.18
C ARG A 144 4.51 -78.98 12.90
N THR A 145 3.31 -78.56 12.47
CA THR A 145 2.23 -79.48 12.11
C THR A 145 2.62 -80.37 10.93
N GLN A 146 3.21 -79.80 9.86
CA GLN A 146 3.67 -80.56 8.70
C GLN A 146 4.79 -81.55 9.06
N VAL A 147 5.74 -81.16 9.93
CA VAL A 147 6.80 -82.06 10.41
C VAL A 147 6.21 -83.19 11.25
N ALA A 148 5.24 -82.91 12.13
CA ALA A 148 4.58 -83.92 12.94
C ALA A 148 3.81 -84.94 12.07
N GLU A 149 3.12 -84.48 11.03
CA GLU A 149 2.41 -85.33 10.08
C GLU A 149 3.38 -86.22 9.28
N LEU A 150 4.50 -85.65 8.80
CA LEU A 150 5.53 -86.40 8.08
C LEU A 150 6.20 -87.45 8.98
N ALA A 151 6.51 -87.08 10.23
CA ALA A 151 7.07 -87.98 11.22
C ALA A 151 6.10 -89.11 11.59
N GLY A 152 4.80 -88.81 11.75
CA GLY A 152 3.76 -89.81 11.98
C GLY A 152 3.62 -90.79 10.82
N THR A 153 3.63 -90.27 9.59
CA THR A 153 3.58 -91.11 8.37
C THR A 153 4.82 -92.00 8.23
N ALA A 154 6.01 -91.47 8.54
CA ALA A 154 7.26 -92.22 8.55
C ALA A 154 7.27 -93.30 9.64
N ALA A 155 6.83 -92.98 10.86
CA ALA A 155 6.69 -93.94 11.97
C ALA A 155 5.72 -95.07 11.62
N SER A 156 4.54 -94.76 11.05
CA SER A 156 3.59 -95.77 10.57
C SER A 156 4.17 -96.68 9.47
N LYS A 157 4.99 -96.13 8.56
CA LYS A 157 5.67 -96.93 7.53
C LYS A 157 6.75 -97.86 8.11
N VAL A 158 7.53 -97.41 9.09
CA VAL A 158 8.59 -98.22 9.74
C VAL A 158 7.99 -99.31 10.63
N LEU A 159 6.88 -99.01 11.32
CA LEU A 159 6.15 -99.98 12.16
C LEU A 159 5.38 -101.03 11.36
N GLY A 160 5.22 -100.86 10.04
CA GLY A 160 4.75 -101.90 9.13
C GLY A 160 3.39 -102.52 9.46
N ARG A 161 2.54 -101.86 10.26
CA ARG A 161 1.25 -102.41 10.69
C ARG A 161 0.30 -101.28 11.07
N THR A 162 -0.86 -101.28 10.42
CA THR A 162 -2.09 -100.75 11.01
C THR A 162 -2.17 -101.30 12.44
N VAL A 163 -2.07 -100.45 13.45
CA VAL A 163 -2.26 -100.86 14.83
C VAL A 163 -3.68 -101.39 14.92
N ASP A 164 -3.78 -102.72 15.02
CA ASP A 164 -5.05 -103.39 15.25
C ASP A 164 -5.59 -102.89 16.60
N PRO A 165 -6.81 -102.34 16.66
CA PRO A 165 -7.41 -101.86 17.91
C PRO A 165 -7.39 -102.91 19.03
N ALA A 166 -7.35 -104.21 18.69
CA ALA A 166 -7.25 -105.31 19.65
C ALA A 166 -5.86 -105.46 20.30
N VAL A 167 -4.80 -104.89 19.70
CA VAL A 167 -3.44 -104.90 20.27
C VAL A 167 -3.25 -103.69 21.19
N ALA A 168 -3.84 -102.53 20.85
CA ALA A 168 -3.82 -101.35 21.68
C ALA A 168 -4.58 -101.54 23.01
N GLN A 169 -5.73 -102.23 23.00
CA GLN A 169 -6.46 -102.57 24.23
C GLN A 169 -5.69 -103.53 25.14
N ARG A 170 -5.01 -104.54 24.58
CA ARG A 170 -4.20 -105.49 25.37
C ARG A 170 -3.02 -104.83 26.06
N ILE A 171 -2.38 -103.87 25.39
CA ILE A 171 -1.28 -103.12 25.98
C ILE A 171 -1.81 -102.17 27.08
N ALA A 172 -2.94 -101.49 26.86
CA ALA A 172 -3.57 -100.66 27.87
C ALA A 172 -3.98 -101.45 29.13
N GLU A 173 -4.56 -102.65 28.98
CA GLU A 173 -4.93 -103.53 30.10
C GLU A 173 -3.71 -104.04 30.89
N THR A 174 -2.58 -104.28 30.21
CA THR A 174 -1.34 -104.74 30.86
C THR A 174 -0.68 -103.64 31.71
N TYR A 175 -0.88 -102.36 31.36
CA TYR A 175 -0.34 -101.22 32.11
C TYR A 175 -1.34 -100.58 33.09
N LEU A 176 -2.65 -100.84 32.96
CA LEU A 176 -3.69 -100.41 33.90
C LEU A 176 -4.05 -101.47 34.95
N ALA A 177 -3.51 -102.69 34.85
CA ALA A 177 -3.58 -103.65 35.94
C ALA A 177 -2.76 -103.12 37.14
N PRO A 178 -3.38 -102.88 38.31
CA PRO A 178 -2.67 -102.34 39.46
C PRO A 178 -1.57 -103.30 39.89
N SER A 179 -0.32 -102.81 39.89
CA SER A 179 0.80 -103.50 40.52
C SER A 179 0.60 -103.48 42.03
N GLU A 180 -0.11 -104.46 42.57
CA GLU A 180 -0.01 -104.84 43.99
C GLU A 180 1.36 -105.48 44.22
N ASN A 181 2.34 -104.64 44.58
CA ASN A 181 3.27 -104.79 45.72
C ASN A 181 4.27 -103.64 45.74
#